data_AF-A0A660QJV9-F1
#
_entry.id   AF-A0A660QJV9-F1
#
_cell.length_a   1.000
_cell.length_b   1.000
_cell.length_c   1.000
_cell.angle_alpha   90.00
_cell.angle_beta   90.00
_cell.angle_gamma   90.00
#
_symmetry.space_group_name_H-M   'P 1'
#
loop_
_entity.id
_entity.type
_entity.pdbx_description
1 polymer ?
#
loop_
_entity_poly.entity_id
_entity_poly.type
_entity_poly.pdbx_seq_one_letter_code
_entity_poly.pdbx_strand_id
1 'polypeptide(L)'
;MSEKVFKVPIYVTLGEERFKDGERSLEWLFKTMRSKNTFPKTSQPAPFDFERVYEHLLKKEEYDHVLSIHLSSKLSGTYQSAVTASSKFKGKISVIDSENAGFAPGILVCRAFQLLEEGASLEEILRDLNELKHRIETILALESVEFLIRGVGFLVSKRWLEVF
;
A
#
# COMPACT_ATOMS: atom_id res chain seq x y z
N MET A 1 14.38 -12.41 4.51
CA MET A 1 13.11 -11.76 4.13
C MET A 1 13.17 -10.24 4.21
N SER A 2 13.45 -9.63 5.38
CA SER A 2 13.39 -8.16 5.55
C SER A 2 14.35 -7.35 4.67
N GLU A 3 15.54 -7.86 4.38
CA GLU A 3 16.55 -7.17 3.57
C GLU A 3 16.16 -7.02 2.09
N LYS A 4 15.17 -7.80 1.62
CA LYS A 4 14.68 -7.79 0.23
C LYS A 4 13.31 -7.10 0.10
N VAL A 5 12.85 -6.39 1.13
CA VAL A 5 11.57 -5.68 1.14
C VAL A 5 11.82 -4.19 1.30
N PHE A 6 11.37 -3.43 0.31
CA PHE A 6 11.53 -1.99 0.26
C PHE A 6 10.15 -1.31 0.33
N LYS A 7 10.07 -0.21 1.08
CA LYS A 7 8.82 0.54 1.29
C LYS A 7 8.90 1.88 0.58
N VAL A 8 7.89 2.17 -0.24
CA VAL A 8 7.61 3.51 -0.76
C VAL A 8 6.50 4.10 0.11
N PRO A 9 6.81 5.04 1.02
CA PRO A 9 5.85 5.50 2.00
C PRO A 9 4.82 6.44 1.37
N ILE A 10 3.57 6.30 1.80
CA ILE A 10 2.56 7.35 1.59
C ILE A 10 2.90 8.56 2.47
N TYR A 11 2.26 9.70 2.21
CA TYR A 11 2.41 10.89 3.03
C TYR A 11 1.16 11.15 3.87
N VAL A 12 1.38 11.50 5.13
CA VAL A 12 0.35 11.95 6.07
C VAL A 12 0.47 13.46 6.23
N THR A 13 -0.67 14.16 6.18
CA THR A 13 -0.77 15.59 6.44
C THR A 13 -1.69 15.81 7.62
N LEU A 14 -1.23 16.54 8.64
CA LEU A 14 -2.00 16.91 9.82
C LEU A 14 -1.84 18.41 10.10
N GLY A 15 -2.89 19.18 9.83
CA GLY A 15 -2.77 20.64 9.80
C GLY A 15 -1.82 21.09 8.69
N GLU A 16 -0.77 21.81 9.04
CA GLU A 16 0.27 22.28 8.11
C GLU A 16 1.46 21.31 8.00
N GLU A 17 1.55 20.32 8.89
CA GLU A 17 2.65 19.36 8.89
C GLU A 17 2.39 18.23 7.89
N ARG A 18 3.37 17.94 7.04
CA ARG A 18 3.40 16.78 6.14
C ARG A 18 4.62 15.93 6.43
N PHE A 19 4.43 14.63 6.57
CA PHE A 19 5.48 13.66 6.89
C PHE A 19 5.20 12.32 6.21
N LYS A 20 6.21 11.46 6.11
CA LYS A 20 6.04 10.11 5.56
C LYS A 20 5.43 9.19 6.59
N ASP A 21 4.62 8.23 6.13
CA ASP A 21 4.12 7.17 7.00
C ASP A 21 5.28 6.44 7.70
N GLY A 22 5.14 6.23 9.01
CA GLY A 22 6.19 5.69 9.88
C GLY A 22 7.20 6.71 10.46
N GLU A 23 7.22 7.97 10.02
CA GLU A 23 8.11 9.01 10.62
C GLU A 23 7.62 9.53 11.99
N ARG A 24 6.34 9.31 12.29
CA ARG A 24 5.70 9.66 13.57
C ARG A 24 5.03 8.43 14.16
N SER A 25 5.04 8.32 15.49
CA SER A 25 4.31 7.25 16.18
C SER A 25 2.81 7.46 16.09
N LEU A 26 2.04 6.36 16.12
CA LEU A 26 0.59 6.42 16.21
C LEU A 26 0.13 7.17 17.48
N GLU A 27 0.85 7.01 18.60
CA GLU A 27 0.55 7.74 19.84
C GLU A 27 0.64 9.26 19.63
N TRP A 28 1.72 9.74 18.99
CA TRP A 28 1.88 11.15 18.65
C TRP A 28 0.76 11.63 17.74
N LEU A 29 0.41 10.84 16.72
CA LEU A 29 -0.62 11.17 15.75
C LEU A 29 -1.97 11.36 16.44
N PHE A 30 -2.43 10.36 17.20
CA PHE A 30 -3.70 10.42 17.91
C PHE A 30 -3.74 11.50 18.99
N LYS A 31 -2.63 11.72 19.71
CA LYS A 31 -2.54 12.81 20.69
C LYS A 31 -2.69 14.18 20.03
N THR A 32 -2.03 14.39 18.89
CA THR A 32 -2.06 15.66 18.14
C THR A 32 -3.43 15.90 17.50
N MET A 33 -4.06 14.85 16.97
CA MET A 33 -5.43 14.93 16.45
C MET A 33 -6.42 15.36 17.51
N ARG A 34 -6.37 14.74 18.70
CA ARG A 34 -7.24 15.10 19.84
C ARG A 34 -6.97 16.53 20.34
N SER A 35 -5.70 16.92 20.49
CA SER A 35 -5.36 18.23 21.05
C SER A 35 -5.68 19.39 20.11
N LYS A 36 -5.48 19.22 18.80
CA LYS A 36 -5.73 20.26 17.80
C LYS A 36 -7.14 20.18 17.19
N ASN A 37 -7.93 19.17 17.52
CA ASN A 37 -9.20 18.84 16.87
C ASN A 37 -9.05 18.79 15.32
N THR A 38 -8.00 18.13 14.85
CA THR A 38 -7.67 18.00 13.42
C THR A 38 -7.65 16.54 12.99
N PHE A 39 -8.00 16.30 11.73
CA PHE A 39 -8.02 14.97 11.14
C PHE A 39 -6.88 14.83 10.14
N PRO A 40 -6.20 13.67 10.10
CA PRO A 40 -5.14 13.44 9.14
C PRO A 40 -5.74 13.25 7.75
N LYS A 41 -5.02 13.73 6.74
CA LYS A 41 -5.24 13.39 5.35
C LYS A 41 -4.05 12.59 4.85
N THR A 42 -4.29 11.69 3.92
CA THR A 42 -3.23 10.95 3.25
C THR A 42 -3.13 11.36 1.80
N SER A 43 -1.94 11.21 1.24
CA SER A 43 -1.70 11.31 -0.20
C SER A 43 -0.78 10.18 -0.64
N GLN A 44 -1.05 9.67 -1.83
CA GLN A 44 -0.23 8.66 -2.47
C GLN A 44 1.19 9.18 -2.73
N PRO A 45 2.18 8.29 -2.86
CA PRO A 45 3.50 8.68 -3.34
C PRO A 45 3.40 9.17 -4.79
N ALA A 46 4.27 10.09 -5.17
CA ALA A 46 4.37 10.50 -6.57
C ALA A 46 5.05 9.36 -7.38
N PRO A 47 4.83 9.27 -8.71
CA PRO A 47 5.56 8.33 -9.55
C PRO A 47 7.09 8.41 -9.35
N PHE A 48 7.62 9.62 -9.19
CA PHE A 48 9.05 9.84 -8.92
C PHE A 48 9.56 9.17 -7.64
N ASP A 49 8.73 9.01 -6.60
CA ASP A 49 9.12 8.30 -5.38
C ASP A 49 9.37 6.80 -5.66
N PHE A 50 8.57 6.20 -6.53
CA PHE A 50 8.75 4.83 -7.00
C PHE A 50 9.96 4.69 -7.92
N GLU A 51 10.12 5.60 -8.88
CA GLU A 51 11.24 5.59 -9.82
C GLU A 51 12.58 5.53 -9.10
N ARG A 52 12.77 6.34 -8.04
CA ARG A 52 14.00 6.33 -7.25
C ARG A 52 14.28 4.97 -6.60
N VAL A 53 13.24 4.29 -6.12
CA VAL A 53 13.40 2.96 -5.53
C VAL A 53 13.67 1.92 -6.61
N TYR A 54 12.94 1.94 -7.72
CA TYR A 54 13.16 1.01 -8.84
C TYR A 54 14.55 1.16 -9.45
N GLU A 55 15.02 2.40 -9.66
CA GLU A 55 16.39 2.68 -10.10
C GLU A 55 17.43 2.16 -9.12
N HIS A 56 17.20 2.35 -7.81
CA HIS A 56 18.11 1.89 -6.78
C HIS A 56 18.23 0.36 -6.78
N LEU A 57 17.11 -0.36 -6.84
CA LEU A 57 17.07 -1.82 -6.84
C LEU A 57 17.63 -2.43 -8.12
N LEU A 58 17.35 -1.84 -9.27
CA LEU A 58 17.86 -2.34 -10.55
C LEU A 58 19.30 -1.89 -10.84
N LYS A 59 19.90 -1.09 -9.95
CA LYS A 59 21.29 -0.61 -10.12
C LYS A 59 22.26 -1.78 -9.94
N LYS A 60 23.33 -1.79 -10.75
CA LYS A 60 24.44 -2.77 -10.66
C LYS A 60 24.00 -4.25 -10.71
N GLU A 61 22.85 -4.56 -11.31
CA GLU A 61 22.35 -5.95 -11.41
C GLU A 61 22.15 -6.62 -10.05
N GLU A 62 21.88 -5.85 -8.98
CA GLU A 62 21.59 -6.41 -7.66
C GLU A 62 20.29 -7.23 -7.67
N TYR A 63 19.31 -6.78 -8.46
CA TYR A 63 18.06 -7.50 -8.71
C TYR A 63 17.73 -7.48 -10.21
N ASP A 64 17.36 -8.63 -10.74
CA ASP A 64 16.94 -8.78 -12.15
C ASP A 64 15.53 -8.22 -12.41
N HIS A 65 14.67 -8.34 -11.40
CA HIS A 65 13.25 -7.98 -11.48
C HIS A 65 12.73 -7.48 -10.13
N VAL A 66 11.77 -6.55 -10.15
CA VAL A 66 11.09 -6.05 -8.94
C VAL A 66 9.61 -6.40 -9.00
N LEU A 67 9.12 -7.03 -7.93
CA LEU A 67 7.70 -7.20 -7.69
C LEU A 67 7.20 -6.07 -6.80
N SER A 68 6.32 -5.21 -7.31
CA SER A 68 5.78 -4.05 -6.60
C SER A 68 4.31 -4.27 -6.24
N ILE A 69 4.05 -4.59 -4.97
CA ILE A 69 2.71 -4.96 -4.48
C ILE A 69 2.13 -3.79 -3.69
N HIS A 70 0.92 -3.35 -4.04
CA HIS A 70 0.30 -2.16 -3.44
C HIS A 70 -1.13 -2.40 -2.97
N LEU A 71 -1.59 -1.54 -2.06
CA LEU A 71 -2.99 -1.49 -1.67
C LEU A 71 -3.91 -1.24 -2.87
N SER A 72 -5.18 -1.59 -2.69
CA SER A 72 -6.24 -1.52 -3.68
C SER A 72 -6.23 -0.22 -4.48
N SER A 73 -6.21 -0.33 -5.81
CA SER A 73 -6.37 0.82 -6.71
C SER A 73 -7.69 1.55 -6.52
N LYS A 74 -8.72 0.88 -5.96
CA LYS A 74 -10.03 1.47 -5.64
C LYS A 74 -9.99 2.37 -4.40
N LEU A 75 -8.97 2.23 -3.55
CA LEU A 75 -8.82 3.00 -2.31
C LEU A 75 -7.76 4.10 -2.42
N SER A 76 -6.79 3.94 -3.33
CA SER A 76 -5.65 4.85 -3.43
C SER A 76 -5.04 4.87 -4.83
N GLY A 77 -4.57 6.05 -5.25
CA GLY A 77 -3.77 6.21 -6.48
C GLY A 77 -2.37 5.61 -6.42
N THR A 78 -1.95 5.02 -5.29
CA THR A 78 -0.60 4.44 -5.11
C THR A 78 -0.27 3.39 -6.17
N TYR A 79 -1.19 2.48 -6.47
CA TYR A 79 -1.01 1.49 -7.55
C TYR A 79 -0.75 2.18 -8.89
N GLN A 80 -1.53 3.20 -9.22
CA GLN A 80 -1.39 3.93 -10.48
C GLN A 80 -0.06 4.68 -10.56
N SER A 81 0.40 5.30 -9.47
CA SER A 81 1.72 5.94 -9.39
C SER A 81 2.85 4.94 -9.68
N ALA A 82 2.76 3.74 -9.12
CA ALA A 82 3.72 2.67 -9.35
C ALA A 82 3.71 2.17 -10.81
N VAL A 83 2.53 2.00 -11.41
CA VAL A 83 2.38 1.66 -12.84
C VAL A 83 2.97 2.74 -13.74
N THR A 84 2.75 4.02 -13.42
CA THR A 84 3.34 5.12 -14.19
C THR A 84 4.88 5.07 -14.10
N ALA A 85 5.43 4.86 -12.91
CA ALA A 85 6.87 4.73 -12.71
C ALA A 85 7.46 3.51 -13.44
N SER A 86 6.78 2.35 -13.37
CA SER A 86 7.26 1.08 -13.93
C SER A 86 7.45 1.11 -15.45
N SER A 87 6.68 1.96 -16.15
CA SER A 87 6.76 2.13 -17.61
C SER A 87 8.17 2.49 -18.12
N LYS A 88 9.01 3.10 -17.26
CA LYS A 88 10.39 3.49 -17.59
C LYS A 88 11.39 2.32 -17.58
N PHE A 89 11.02 1.16 -17.02
CA PHE A 89 11.96 0.08 -16.70
C PHE A 89 11.86 -1.17 -17.59
N LYS A 90 11.35 -1.01 -18.83
CA LYS A 90 11.36 -2.05 -19.89
C LYS A 90 10.91 -3.45 -19.42
N GLY A 91 9.86 -3.52 -18.61
CA GLY A 91 9.30 -4.78 -18.14
C GLY A 91 10.02 -5.43 -16.95
N LYS A 92 11.05 -4.81 -16.36
CA LYS A 92 11.74 -5.30 -15.15
C LYS A 92 10.96 -5.11 -13.85
N ILE A 93 9.75 -4.54 -13.93
CA ILE A 93 8.91 -4.24 -12.78
C ILE A 93 7.52 -4.82 -13.05
N SER A 94 7.07 -5.72 -12.20
CA SER A 94 5.68 -6.20 -12.18
C SER A 94 4.93 -5.52 -11.05
N VAL A 95 3.90 -4.75 -11.38
CA VAL A 95 3.08 -4.05 -10.38
C VAL A 95 1.80 -4.85 -10.14
N ILE A 96 1.55 -5.21 -8.88
CA ILE A 96 0.36 -5.96 -8.44
C ILE A 96 -0.55 -5.03 -7.64
N ASP A 97 -1.79 -4.91 -8.11
CA ASP A 97 -2.90 -4.44 -7.29
C ASP A 97 -3.35 -5.59 -6.39
N SER A 98 -3.21 -5.43 -5.08
CA SER A 98 -3.65 -6.43 -4.10
C SER A 98 -5.18 -6.53 -3.97
N GLU A 99 -5.91 -5.53 -4.49
CA GLU A 99 -7.35 -5.34 -4.29
C GLU A 99 -7.78 -5.30 -2.82
N ASN A 100 -6.82 -5.14 -1.91
CA ASN A 100 -6.98 -5.17 -0.47
C ASN A 100 -6.26 -3.99 0.21
N ALA A 101 -6.39 -3.86 1.52
CA ALA A 101 -5.70 -2.84 2.31
C ALA A 101 -5.26 -3.39 3.67
N GLY A 102 -4.59 -2.56 4.47
CA GLY A 102 -4.08 -2.97 5.77
C GLY A 102 -2.95 -3.99 5.64
N PHE A 103 -3.06 -5.12 6.34
CA PHE A 103 -2.03 -6.15 6.36
C PHE A 103 -2.08 -7.10 5.15
N ALA A 104 -3.21 -7.16 4.44
CA ALA A 104 -3.46 -8.12 3.37
C ALA A 104 -2.44 -8.07 2.20
N PRO A 105 -1.98 -6.89 1.71
CA PRO A 105 -0.89 -6.83 0.73
C PRO A 105 0.40 -7.52 1.22
N GLY A 106 0.65 -7.51 2.54
CA GLY A 106 1.79 -8.21 3.15
C GLY A 106 1.69 -9.73 3.05
N ILE A 107 0.48 -10.31 3.00
CA ILE A 107 0.28 -11.75 2.77
C ILE A 107 0.81 -12.13 1.38
N LEU A 108 0.53 -11.30 0.37
CA LEU A 108 1.04 -11.50 -0.99
C LEU A 108 2.56 -11.40 -1.04
N VAL A 109 3.16 -10.47 -0.29
CA VAL A 109 4.63 -10.37 -0.16
C VAL A 109 5.20 -11.66 0.45
N CYS A 110 4.63 -12.16 1.55
CA CYS A 110 5.08 -13.40 2.18
C CYS A 110 4.95 -14.60 1.23
N ARG A 111 3.83 -14.72 0.50
CA ARG A 111 3.63 -15.78 -0.49
C ARG A 111 4.65 -15.72 -1.63
N ALA A 112 4.98 -14.52 -2.11
CA ALA A 112 6.00 -14.33 -3.13
C ALA A 112 7.36 -14.89 -2.67
N PHE A 113 7.75 -14.65 -1.42
CA PHE A 113 8.99 -15.21 -0.86
C PHE A 113 8.96 -16.73 -0.75
N GLN A 114 7.84 -17.30 -0.30
CA GLN A 114 7.70 -18.76 -0.23
C GLN A 114 7.91 -19.40 -1.61
N LEU A 115 7.25 -18.87 -2.63
CA LEU A 115 7.38 -19.36 -4.00
C LEU A 115 8.81 -19.17 -4.56
N LEU A 116 9.47 -18.06 -4.23
CA LEU A 116 10.87 -17.84 -4.59
C LEU A 116 11.80 -18.88 -3.93
N GLU A 117 11.56 -19.22 -2.66
CA GLU A 117 12.31 -20.26 -1.94
C GLU A 117 12.04 -21.67 -2.49
N GLU A 118 10.84 -21.90 -3.01
CA GLU A 118 10.44 -23.13 -3.72
C GLU A 118 11.02 -23.21 -5.14
N GLY A 119 11.69 -22.16 -5.63
CA GLY A 119 12.29 -22.11 -6.96
C GLY A 119 11.30 -21.84 -8.10
N ALA A 120 10.12 -21.28 -7.79
CA ALA A 120 9.13 -20.91 -8.79
C ALA A 120 9.65 -19.80 -9.72
N SER A 121 9.24 -19.86 -10.98
CA SER A 121 9.49 -18.80 -11.96
C SER A 121 8.71 -17.52 -11.65
N LEU A 122 9.13 -16.40 -12.23
CA LEU A 122 8.42 -15.13 -12.11
C LEU A 122 6.97 -15.26 -12.59
N GLU A 123 6.74 -15.93 -13.72
CA GLU A 123 5.41 -16.13 -14.29
C GLU A 123 4.49 -16.92 -13.35
N GLU A 124 5.03 -17.96 -12.70
CA GLU A 124 4.29 -18.75 -11.71
C GLU A 124 3.95 -17.93 -10.46
N ILE A 125 4.90 -17.13 -9.97
CA ILE A 125 4.67 -16.22 -8.84
C ILE A 125 3.57 -15.21 -9.18
N LEU A 126 3.66 -14.56 -10.34
CA LEU A 126 2.66 -13.58 -10.76
C LEU A 126 1.27 -14.20 -10.91
N ARG A 127 1.18 -15.42 -11.44
CA ARG A 127 -0.09 -16.16 -11.55
C ARG A 127 -0.66 -16.49 -10.17
N ASP A 128 0.13 -17.09 -9.28
CA ASP A 128 -0.31 -17.47 -7.93
C ASP A 128 -0.81 -16.26 -7.13
N LEU A 129 -0.07 -15.14 -7.18
CA LEU A 129 -0.46 -13.93 -6.45
C LEU A 129 -1.72 -13.27 -7.01
N ASN A 130 -1.91 -13.28 -8.33
CA ASN A 130 -3.14 -12.77 -8.96
C ASN A 130 -4.37 -13.64 -8.64
N GLU A 131 -4.20 -14.94 -8.41
CA GLU A 131 -5.28 -15.81 -7.93
C GLU A 131 -5.50 -15.63 -6.41
N LEU A 132 -4.41 -15.58 -5.64
CA LEU A 132 -4.46 -15.50 -4.19
C LEU A 132 -5.12 -14.22 -3.69
N LYS A 133 -4.90 -13.07 -4.34
CA LYS A 133 -5.49 -11.79 -3.91
C LYS A 133 -7.03 -11.84 -3.83
N HIS A 134 -7.68 -12.66 -4.66
CA HIS A 134 -9.14 -12.83 -4.67
C HIS A 134 -9.66 -13.77 -3.58
N ARG A 135 -8.77 -14.51 -2.90
CA ARG A 135 -9.10 -15.39 -1.77
C ARG A 135 -8.80 -14.75 -0.42
N ILE A 136 -8.27 -13.52 -0.42
CA ILE A 136 -8.00 -12.76 0.79
C ILE A 136 -9.22 -11.89 1.10
N GLU A 137 -9.83 -12.13 2.25
CA GLU A 137 -10.90 -11.29 2.79
C GLU A 137 -10.39 -10.52 4.01
N THR A 138 -10.65 -9.21 4.04
CA THR A 138 -10.33 -8.34 5.17
C THR A 138 -11.62 -7.88 5.84
N ILE A 139 -11.84 -8.28 7.08
CA ILE A 139 -12.98 -7.86 7.89
C ILE A 139 -12.49 -6.83 8.92
N LEU A 140 -13.17 -5.68 8.99
CA LEU A 140 -12.82 -4.58 9.90
C LEU A 140 -13.96 -4.38 10.90
N ALA A 141 -13.64 -4.46 12.20
CA ALA A 141 -14.51 -3.99 13.27
C ALA A 141 -13.97 -2.64 13.75
N LEU A 142 -14.81 -1.60 13.69
CA LEU A 142 -14.42 -0.24 14.03
C LEU A 142 -15.27 0.27 15.18
N GLU A 143 -14.63 0.95 16.14
CA GLU A 143 -15.33 1.69 17.19
C GLU A 143 -16.15 2.86 16.61
N SER A 144 -15.64 3.46 15.51
CA SER A 144 -16.32 4.54 14.81
C SER A 144 -15.99 4.52 13.31
N VAL A 145 -16.99 4.78 12.48
CA VAL A 145 -16.84 4.91 11.02
C VAL A 145 -16.43 6.31 10.57
N GLU A 146 -16.21 7.22 11.51
CA GLU A 146 -15.94 8.64 11.26
C GLU A 146 -14.77 8.87 10.28
N PHE A 147 -13.70 8.11 10.44
CA PHE A 147 -12.51 8.16 9.59
C PHE A 147 -12.75 7.57 8.20
N LEU A 148 -13.56 6.53 8.08
CA LEU A 148 -13.91 5.95 6.78
C LEU A 148 -14.71 6.92 5.92
N ILE A 149 -15.69 7.58 6.52
CA ILE A 149 -16.54 8.56 5.83
C ILE A 149 -15.70 9.76 5.35
N ARG A 150 -14.84 10.29 6.22
CA ARG A 150 -14.01 11.48 5.90
C ARG A 150 -12.87 11.18 4.93
N GLY A 151 -12.25 10.01 5.03
CA GLY A 151 -11.02 9.70 4.28
C GLY A 151 -11.26 9.01 2.94
N VAL A 152 -12.19 8.04 2.88
CA VAL A 152 -12.38 7.17 1.71
C VAL A 152 -13.61 7.57 0.90
N GLY A 153 -14.42 8.50 1.42
CA GLY A 153 -15.65 8.93 0.74
C GLY A 153 -16.69 7.83 0.64
N PHE A 154 -16.74 6.91 1.62
CA PHE A 154 -17.78 5.89 1.68
C PHE A 154 -19.16 6.55 1.77
N LEU A 155 -20.02 6.29 0.78
CA LEU A 155 -21.45 6.56 0.86
C LEU A 155 -22.08 5.59 1.84
N VAL A 156 -21.99 5.90 3.13
CA VAL A 156 -22.74 5.17 4.15
C VAL A 156 -24.20 5.58 3.99
N SER A 157 -25.07 4.66 3.56
CA SER A 157 -26.50 4.94 3.55
C SER A 157 -26.91 5.30 4.98
N LYS A 158 -27.73 6.35 5.16
CA LYS A 158 -28.20 6.80 6.49
C LYS A 158 -28.73 5.65 7.37
N ARG A 159 -29.27 4.59 6.75
CA ARG A 159 -29.79 3.39 7.41
C ARG A 159 -28.76 2.60 8.22
N TRP A 160 -27.46 2.74 7.97
CA TRP A 160 -26.39 2.09 8.74
C TRP A 160 -25.99 2.87 10.01
N LEU A 161 -26.23 4.18 10.04
CA LEU A 161 -25.89 5.03 11.19
C LEU A 161 -26.94 4.96 12.30
N GLU A 162 -28.09 4.31 12.07
CA GLU A 162 -29.20 4.18 13.02
C GLU A 162 -29.21 2.83 13.77
N VAL A 163 -28.25 1.93 13.48
CA VAL A 163 -28.21 0.55 14.02
C VAL A 163 -27.18 0.39 15.15
N PHE A 164 -26.44 1.46 15.49
CA PHE A 164 -25.55 1.58 16.65
C PHE A 164 -25.76 2.95 17.30
#